data_AF-A0A948BEY2-F1
#
_entry.id   AF-A0A948BEY2-F1
#
_cell.length_a   1.000
_cell.length_b   1.000
_cell.length_c   1.000
_cell.angle_alpha   90.00
_cell.angle_beta   90.00
_cell.angle_gamma   90.00
#
_symmetry.space_group_name_H-M   'P 1'
#
loop_
_entity.id
_entity.type
_entity.pdbx_description
1 polymer ?
#
loop_
_entity_poly.entity_id
_entity_poly.type
_entity_poly.pdbx_seq_one_letter_code
_entity_poly.pdbx_strand_id
1 'polypeptide(L)'
;MRNVMFSAFLLCFALMSAGQTHAQPLVLGDQIIRTDTVWSGEIIVDGVVVVGREATLTIKPGTRIRFRKKDLNNDQIGDSEIRVLGRLIARGTPEEIITFASAEPVPTSKDWSYVMIFTSGQENFIQYCSFQHAFTGLQVHFSVARIADSTFTDNFEGLRFGRGELTIEHNRFSHNDVGIRFTRMEGPATIRQNEITDNRLGIFLVPSGQNIMDFFEPDRSGRAWNTGHLMITANNIFNNSWYDLDLGEKQFWNLEAAGNWWGTTDHNQISAKMFAHQRDPALGKVLYQPTATAKITEAGPRMR
;
A
#
# COMPACT_ATOMS: atom_id res chain seq x y z
N MET A 1 49.12 -68.99 -24.36
CA MET A 1 47.80 -69.02 -23.71
C MET A 1 47.34 -67.59 -23.50
N ARG A 2 46.13 -67.27 -24.00
CA ARG A 2 45.45 -65.97 -23.89
C ARG A 2 45.22 -65.58 -22.42
N ASN A 3 45.26 -64.28 -22.09
CA ASN A 3 44.11 -63.52 -21.56
C ASN A 3 44.52 -62.07 -21.20
N VAL A 4 44.05 -61.08 -21.97
CA VAL A 4 42.99 -60.09 -21.65
C VAL A 4 43.41 -59.02 -20.60
N MET A 5 43.82 -57.84 -21.07
CA MET A 5 43.77 -56.59 -20.29
C MET A 5 42.57 -55.76 -20.77
N PHE A 6 41.60 -55.53 -19.87
CA PHE A 6 40.52 -54.55 -20.08
C PHE A 6 41.07 -53.14 -19.82
N SER A 7 41.09 -52.28 -20.83
CA SER A 7 41.24 -50.83 -20.64
C SER A 7 39.87 -50.23 -20.35
N ALA A 8 39.69 -49.71 -19.15
CA ALA A 8 38.52 -48.93 -18.76
C ALA A 8 38.67 -47.48 -19.26
N PHE A 9 37.83 -47.07 -20.20
CA PHE A 9 37.68 -45.67 -20.60
C PHE A 9 36.84 -44.94 -19.53
N LEU A 10 37.46 -44.09 -18.72
CA LEU A 10 36.72 -43.12 -17.89
C LEU A 10 36.32 -41.94 -18.77
N LEU A 11 35.04 -41.86 -19.12
CA LEU A 11 34.42 -40.68 -19.72
C LEU A 11 34.09 -39.69 -18.58
N CYS A 12 34.97 -38.71 -18.34
CA CYS A 12 34.65 -37.59 -17.45
C CYS A 12 33.65 -36.66 -18.13
N PHE A 13 32.36 -36.79 -17.79
CA PHE A 13 31.35 -35.77 -18.07
C PHE A 13 31.63 -34.54 -17.17
N ALA A 14 32.22 -33.50 -17.75
CA ALA A 14 32.28 -32.19 -17.11
C ALA A 14 30.87 -31.57 -17.15
N LEU A 15 30.14 -31.67 -16.05
CA LEU A 15 28.94 -30.88 -15.80
C LEU A 15 29.35 -29.41 -15.68
N MET A 16 29.21 -28.65 -16.77
CA MET A 16 29.22 -27.19 -16.70
C MET A 16 27.95 -26.75 -15.99
N SER A 17 28.06 -26.49 -14.68
CA SER A 17 27.00 -25.75 -13.98
C SER A 17 26.91 -24.36 -14.59
N ALA A 18 25.76 -24.04 -15.16
CA ALA A 18 25.41 -22.67 -15.50
C ALA A 18 25.24 -21.91 -14.18
N GLY A 19 26.33 -21.34 -13.67
CA GLY A 19 26.28 -20.44 -12.54
C GLY A 19 25.38 -19.26 -12.91
N GLN A 20 24.24 -19.13 -12.26
CA GLN A 20 23.47 -17.89 -12.30
C GLN A 20 24.37 -16.81 -11.70
N THR A 21 24.90 -15.94 -12.56
CA THR A 21 25.58 -14.73 -12.12
C THR A 21 24.52 -13.82 -11.52
N HIS A 22 24.34 -13.88 -10.20
CA HIS A 22 23.57 -12.88 -9.49
C HIS A 22 24.28 -11.54 -9.67
N ALA A 23 23.69 -10.65 -10.47
CA ALA A 23 24.17 -9.28 -10.59
C ALA A 23 24.23 -8.66 -9.19
N GLN A 24 25.31 -7.96 -8.88
CA GLN A 24 25.44 -7.31 -7.58
C GLN A 24 24.30 -6.29 -7.38
N PRO A 25 23.74 -6.18 -6.16
CA PRO A 25 22.70 -5.21 -5.88
C PRO A 25 23.16 -3.77 -6.18
N LEU A 26 22.28 -2.96 -6.78
CA LEU A 26 22.52 -1.53 -6.93
C LEU A 26 22.27 -0.84 -5.60
N VAL A 27 23.31 -0.28 -4.97
CA VAL A 27 23.19 0.45 -3.70
C VAL A 27 23.04 1.94 -3.98
N LEU A 28 22.02 2.55 -3.40
CA LEU A 28 21.62 3.94 -3.61
C LEU A 28 21.60 4.68 -2.27
N GLY A 29 22.56 5.58 -2.05
CA GLY A 29 22.47 6.57 -0.97
C GLY A 29 21.64 7.78 -1.37
N ASP A 30 21.78 8.86 -0.61
CA ASP A 30 21.11 10.15 -0.85
C ASP A 30 21.37 10.67 -2.27
N GLN A 31 20.32 10.79 -3.08
CA GLN A 31 20.46 11.25 -4.47
C GLN A 31 19.14 11.73 -5.08
N ILE A 32 19.28 12.34 -6.26
CA ILE A 32 18.16 12.77 -7.10
C ILE A 32 18.27 12.12 -8.48
N ILE A 33 17.25 11.38 -8.86
CA ILE A 33 17.00 10.90 -10.23
C ILE A 33 16.50 12.10 -11.05
N ARG A 34 17.35 12.60 -11.93
CA ARG A 34 17.07 13.81 -12.74
C ARG A 34 16.53 13.52 -14.13
N THR A 35 16.73 12.30 -14.62
CA THR A 35 16.28 11.85 -15.93
C THR A 35 15.54 10.53 -15.78
N ASP A 36 14.73 10.20 -16.77
CA ASP A 36 14.05 8.91 -16.83
C ASP A 36 15.03 7.77 -16.54
N THR A 37 14.63 6.92 -15.59
CA THR A 37 15.49 5.88 -15.04
C THR A 37 14.68 4.61 -14.88
N VAL A 38 15.32 3.49 -15.21
CA VAL A 38 14.71 2.16 -15.11
C VAL A 38 15.46 1.35 -14.05
N TRP A 39 14.71 0.80 -13.09
CA TRP A 39 15.24 -0.14 -12.11
C TRP A 39 14.81 -1.57 -12.43
N SER A 40 15.73 -2.50 -12.16
CA SER A 40 15.52 -3.95 -12.29
C SER A 40 16.51 -4.71 -11.41
N GLY A 41 16.14 -5.91 -10.95
CA GLY A 41 16.99 -6.73 -10.10
C GLY A 41 16.87 -6.34 -8.61
N GLU A 42 17.98 -6.38 -7.87
CA GLU A 42 18.01 -5.99 -6.46
C GLU A 42 18.56 -4.57 -6.30
N ILE A 43 17.78 -3.71 -5.64
CA ILE A 43 18.12 -2.32 -5.34
C ILE A 43 18.15 -2.16 -3.82
N ILE A 44 19.26 -1.66 -3.26
CA ILE A 44 19.37 -1.33 -1.85
C ILE A 44 19.29 0.18 -1.69
N VAL A 45 18.25 0.67 -1.03
CA VAL A 45 18.09 2.09 -0.66
C VAL A 45 18.70 2.29 0.73
N ASP A 46 19.70 3.17 0.79
CA ASP A 46 20.52 3.45 1.97
C ASP A 46 20.54 4.96 2.27
N GLY A 47 19.36 5.58 2.26
CA GLY A 47 19.17 7.02 2.37
C GLY A 47 17.90 7.48 1.64
N VAL A 48 17.92 8.72 1.16
CA VAL A 48 16.78 9.37 0.49
C VAL A 48 16.98 9.39 -1.02
N VAL A 49 16.13 8.68 -1.77
CA VAL A 49 16.12 8.73 -3.24
C VAL A 49 14.96 9.59 -3.74
N VAL A 50 15.27 10.71 -4.39
CA VAL A 50 14.24 11.62 -4.93
C VAL A 50 14.09 11.42 -6.44
N VAL A 51 12.88 11.14 -6.92
CA VAL A 51 12.52 11.22 -8.34
C VAL A 51 12.13 12.67 -8.65
N GLY A 52 12.98 13.40 -9.38
CA GLY A 52 12.78 14.81 -9.70
C GLY A 52 11.53 15.06 -10.56
N ARG A 53 11.00 16.28 -10.56
CA ARG A 53 9.70 16.67 -11.20
C ARG A 53 9.56 16.30 -12.68
N GLU A 54 10.68 16.22 -13.40
CA GLU A 54 10.72 15.92 -14.83
C GLU A 54 11.19 14.49 -15.14
N ALA A 55 11.45 13.69 -14.10
CA ALA A 55 11.92 12.33 -14.25
C ALA A 55 10.79 11.31 -14.01
N THR A 56 10.82 10.23 -14.79
CA THR A 56 10.05 9.02 -14.54
C THR A 56 10.95 7.93 -13.99
N LEU A 57 10.60 7.40 -12.82
CA LEU A 57 11.15 6.14 -12.34
C LEU A 57 10.25 4.98 -12.79
N THR A 58 10.80 4.11 -13.64
CA THR A 58 10.14 2.87 -14.06
C THR A 58 10.78 1.68 -13.35
N ILE A 59 9.99 0.90 -12.64
CA ILE A 59 10.45 -0.30 -11.93
C ILE A 59 9.92 -1.52 -12.68
N LYS A 60 10.82 -2.38 -13.17
CA LYS A 60 10.46 -3.58 -13.93
C LYS A 60 9.84 -4.65 -13.01
N PRO A 61 9.01 -5.56 -13.55
CA PRO A 61 8.54 -6.74 -12.82
C PRO A 61 9.66 -7.52 -12.15
N GLY A 62 9.38 -8.08 -10.97
CA GLY A 62 10.31 -8.89 -10.19
C GLY A 62 11.42 -8.12 -9.47
N THR A 63 11.45 -6.79 -9.59
CA THR A 63 12.44 -5.95 -8.89
C THR A 63 12.24 -6.03 -7.38
N ARG A 64 13.35 -6.20 -6.63
CA ARG A 64 13.38 -6.18 -5.17
C ARG A 64 14.08 -4.92 -4.69
N ILE A 65 13.32 -4.02 -4.08
CA ILE A 65 13.81 -2.80 -3.45
C ILE A 65 13.87 -3.03 -1.95
N ARG A 66 15.08 -2.95 -1.37
CA ARG A 66 15.30 -3.17 0.05
C ARG A 66 15.84 -1.92 0.73
N PHE A 67 15.23 -1.53 1.84
CA PHE A 67 15.58 -0.31 2.57
C PHE A 67 16.41 -0.63 3.80
N ARG A 68 17.62 -0.08 3.91
CA ARG A 68 18.43 -0.17 5.14
C ARG A 68 17.83 0.71 6.22
N LYS A 69 17.75 0.19 7.44
CA LYS A 69 17.28 1.00 8.57
C LYS A 69 18.36 1.98 9.00
N LYS A 70 18.00 3.26 9.01
CA LYS A 70 18.78 4.37 9.57
C LYS A 70 17.84 5.19 10.42
N ASP A 71 18.15 5.37 11.70
CA ASP A 71 17.37 6.23 12.58
C ASP A 71 18.28 7.38 13.03
N LEU A 72 18.32 8.44 12.23
CA LEU A 72 19.21 9.59 12.39
C LEU A 72 18.67 10.61 13.38
N ASN A 73 17.35 10.59 13.64
CA ASN A 73 16.66 11.52 14.52
C ASN A 73 16.22 10.90 15.87
N ASN A 74 16.47 9.60 16.08
CA ASN A 74 16.13 8.80 17.26
C ASN A 74 14.62 8.74 17.57
N ASP A 75 13.77 8.74 16.55
CA ASP A 75 12.31 8.60 16.71
C ASP A 75 11.81 7.14 16.56
N GLN A 76 12.74 6.19 16.39
CA GLN A 76 12.48 4.75 16.18
C GLN A 76 11.86 4.41 14.82
N ILE A 77 11.93 5.32 13.85
CA ILE A 77 11.52 5.13 12.46
C ILE A 77 12.76 5.19 11.57
N GLY A 78 12.82 4.29 10.58
CA GLY A 78 13.87 4.33 9.57
C GLY A 78 13.70 5.50 8.59
N ASP A 79 14.77 6.19 8.26
CA ASP A 79 14.82 7.39 7.40
C ASP A 79 15.01 7.09 5.91
N SER A 80 15.28 5.83 5.55
CA SER A 80 15.40 5.45 4.14
C SER A 80 14.04 5.58 3.45
N GLU A 81 13.99 6.29 2.32
CA GLU A 81 12.74 6.59 1.61
C GLU A 81 12.95 6.75 0.09
N ILE A 82 11.84 6.63 -0.64
CA ILE A 82 11.74 7.11 -2.02
C ILE A 82 10.72 8.24 -2.05
N ARG A 83 11.14 9.41 -2.56
CA ARG A 83 10.27 10.58 -2.73
C ARG A 83 10.07 10.89 -4.19
N VAL A 84 8.84 10.75 -4.67
CA VAL A 84 8.47 10.93 -6.07
C VAL A 84 7.82 12.30 -6.26
N LEU A 85 8.58 13.25 -6.82
CA LEU A 85 8.09 14.55 -7.27
C LEU A 85 7.75 14.54 -8.78
N GLY A 86 8.40 13.66 -9.54
CA GLY A 86 8.10 13.36 -10.95
C GLY A 86 7.04 12.29 -11.07
N ARG A 87 7.35 11.17 -11.72
CA ARG A 87 6.41 10.06 -11.94
C ARG A 87 6.98 8.71 -11.52
N LEU A 88 6.13 7.85 -10.98
CA LEU A 88 6.40 6.45 -10.68
C LEU A 88 5.57 5.52 -11.56
N ILE A 89 6.24 4.58 -12.22
CA ILE A 89 5.63 3.45 -12.92
C ILE A 89 6.20 2.16 -12.30
N ALA A 90 5.48 1.60 -11.34
CA ALA A 90 5.75 0.30 -10.75
C ALA A 90 4.63 -0.67 -11.14
N ARG A 91 4.83 -1.41 -12.22
CA ARG A 91 3.88 -2.40 -12.74
C ARG A 91 4.56 -3.75 -12.81
N GLY A 92 4.37 -4.55 -11.77
CA GLY A 92 4.75 -5.95 -11.77
C GLY A 92 3.78 -6.80 -12.59
N THR A 93 3.85 -8.10 -12.38
CA THR A 93 2.88 -9.09 -12.89
C THR A 93 2.51 -10.04 -11.75
N PRO A 94 1.43 -10.85 -11.88
CA PRO A 94 1.13 -11.89 -10.90
C PRO A 94 2.30 -12.84 -10.62
N GLU A 95 3.13 -13.09 -11.64
CA GLU A 95 4.31 -13.95 -11.57
C GLU A 95 5.54 -13.23 -11.01
N GLU A 96 5.66 -11.94 -11.26
CA GLU A 96 6.86 -11.13 -10.99
C GLU A 96 6.48 -9.86 -10.22
N ILE A 97 6.06 -10.07 -8.97
CA ILE A 97 5.73 -9.00 -8.02
C ILE A 97 6.95 -8.10 -7.78
N ILE A 98 6.73 -6.78 -7.78
CA ILE A 98 7.72 -5.80 -7.34
C ILE A 98 7.66 -5.69 -5.81
N THR A 99 8.77 -5.87 -5.12
CA THR A 99 8.79 -5.88 -3.64
C THR A 99 9.54 -4.69 -3.08
N PHE A 100 8.92 -3.99 -2.13
CA PHE A 100 9.49 -2.94 -1.29
C PHE A 100 9.52 -3.45 0.16
N ALA A 101 10.71 -3.68 0.73
CA ALA A 101 10.83 -4.29 2.05
C ALA A 101 12.07 -3.83 2.82
N SER A 102 12.11 -4.10 4.13
CA SER A 102 13.31 -3.91 4.95
C SER A 102 14.51 -4.73 4.42
N ALA A 103 15.70 -4.14 4.53
CA ALA A 103 16.98 -4.83 4.31
C ALA A 103 17.48 -5.51 5.60
N GLU A 104 16.84 -5.29 6.74
CA GLU A 104 17.30 -5.80 8.03
C GLU A 104 17.21 -7.33 8.12
N PRO A 105 18.07 -7.98 8.92
CA PRO A 105 18.02 -9.43 9.12
C PRO A 105 16.75 -9.92 9.81
N VAL A 106 16.16 -9.08 10.67
CA VAL A 106 14.88 -9.32 11.34
C VAL A 106 13.96 -8.14 11.04
N PRO A 107 13.23 -8.18 9.91
CA PRO A 107 12.36 -7.10 9.50
C PRO A 107 11.25 -6.80 10.50
N THR A 108 11.02 -5.53 10.79
CA THR A 108 9.91 -5.05 11.61
C THR A 108 9.25 -3.82 11.00
N SER A 109 7.99 -3.55 11.34
CA SER A 109 7.34 -2.29 10.95
C SER A 109 8.20 -1.10 11.36
N LYS A 110 8.20 -0.03 10.55
CA LYS A 110 9.00 1.20 10.76
C LYS A 110 10.49 1.05 10.49
N ASP A 111 10.96 -0.03 9.86
CA ASP A 111 12.37 -0.15 9.46
C ASP A 111 12.78 0.85 8.37
N TRP A 112 11.81 1.43 7.67
CA TRP A 112 12.01 2.47 6.67
C TRP A 112 10.79 3.38 6.62
N SER A 113 10.95 4.57 6.03
CA SER A 113 9.96 5.64 6.14
C SER A 113 8.76 5.36 5.25
N TYR A 114 8.92 5.57 3.94
CA TYR A 114 7.84 5.42 2.96
C TYR A 114 8.33 5.50 1.51
N VAL A 115 7.47 5.05 0.60
CA VAL A 115 7.43 5.57 -0.77
C VAL A 115 6.39 6.68 -0.80
N MET A 116 6.79 7.91 -1.07
CA MET A 116 5.89 9.06 -1.07
C MET A 116 5.78 9.67 -2.46
N ILE A 117 4.57 9.72 -3.00
CA ILE A 117 4.23 10.47 -4.21
C ILE A 117 3.65 11.81 -3.78
N PHE A 118 4.36 12.90 -4.11
CA PHE A 118 4.05 14.23 -3.62
C PHE A 118 4.10 15.27 -4.73
N THR A 119 2.97 15.95 -4.98
CA THR A 119 2.86 16.99 -6.02
C THR A 119 3.29 16.51 -7.41
N SER A 120 2.99 15.24 -7.73
CA SER A 120 3.27 14.64 -9.02
C SER A 120 2.23 15.12 -10.04
N GLY A 121 2.71 15.74 -11.13
CA GLY A 121 1.84 16.28 -12.17
C GLY A 121 1.29 15.24 -13.16
N GLN A 122 1.62 13.96 -12.99
CA GLN A 122 1.24 12.88 -13.89
C GLN A 122 0.61 11.71 -13.12
N GLU A 123 -0.13 10.85 -13.83
CA GLU A 123 -0.70 9.65 -13.23
C GLU A 123 0.40 8.63 -12.90
N ASN A 124 0.38 8.17 -11.64
CA ASN A 124 1.31 7.19 -11.09
C ASN A 124 0.66 5.80 -11.04
N PHE A 125 1.44 4.76 -11.33
CA PHE A 125 0.94 3.39 -11.38
C PHE A 125 1.67 2.50 -10.40
N ILE A 126 0.90 1.87 -9.52
CA ILE A 126 1.35 0.88 -8.55
C ILE A 126 0.47 -0.34 -8.79
N GLN A 127 1.02 -1.34 -9.47
CA GLN A 127 0.31 -2.57 -9.78
C GLN A 127 1.19 -3.78 -9.53
N TYR A 128 0.64 -4.85 -8.94
CA TYR A 128 1.40 -6.06 -8.63
C TYR A 128 2.66 -5.75 -7.80
N CYS A 129 2.46 -4.95 -6.75
CA CYS A 129 3.51 -4.53 -5.83
C CYS A 129 3.26 -5.08 -4.41
N SER A 130 4.32 -5.32 -3.65
CA SER A 130 4.27 -5.68 -2.23
C SER A 130 5.04 -4.67 -1.40
N PHE A 131 4.39 -4.06 -0.41
CA PHE A 131 4.98 -3.10 0.52
C PHE A 131 4.99 -3.69 1.93
N GLN A 132 6.18 -3.78 2.52
CA GLN A 132 6.39 -4.49 3.78
C GLN A 132 7.30 -3.72 4.75
N HIS A 133 7.03 -3.82 6.05
CA HIS A 133 7.91 -3.36 7.14
C HIS A 133 8.12 -1.84 7.20
N ALA A 134 7.32 -1.04 6.50
CA ALA A 134 7.43 0.41 6.47
C ALA A 134 6.81 1.08 7.70
N PHE A 135 7.15 2.34 7.95
CA PHE A 135 6.29 3.23 8.74
C PHE A 135 5.02 3.57 7.94
N THR A 136 5.15 3.86 6.65
CA THR A 136 4.02 3.83 5.72
C THR A 136 4.42 3.20 4.41
N GLY A 137 3.73 2.15 3.95
CA GLY A 137 4.08 1.47 2.71
C GLY A 137 4.06 2.43 1.51
N LEU A 138 2.94 3.11 1.32
CA LEU A 138 2.77 4.13 0.28
C LEU A 138 2.08 5.38 0.83
N GLN A 139 2.63 6.55 0.52
CA GLN A 139 2.00 7.84 0.74
C GLN A 139 1.65 8.53 -0.58
N VAL A 140 0.44 9.07 -0.72
CA VAL A 140 0.02 9.82 -1.92
C VAL A 140 -0.64 11.14 -1.53
N HIS A 141 -0.01 12.25 -1.93
CA HIS A 141 -0.49 13.60 -1.64
C HIS A 141 -0.32 14.52 -2.85
N PHE A 142 -1.34 15.35 -3.09
CA PHE A 142 -1.45 16.29 -4.21
C PHE A 142 -1.16 15.65 -5.57
N SER A 143 -1.62 14.41 -5.79
CA SER A 143 -1.22 13.59 -6.95
C SER A 143 -2.37 12.69 -7.43
N VAL A 144 -2.22 12.14 -8.64
CA VAL A 144 -3.10 11.11 -9.21
C VAL A 144 -2.40 9.75 -9.17
N ALA A 145 -3.07 8.72 -8.64
CA ALA A 145 -2.50 7.38 -8.56
C ALA A 145 -3.54 6.26 -8.74
N ARG A 146 -3.14 5.23 -9.50
CA ARG A 146 -3.83 3.94 -9.53
C ARG A 146 -3.03 2.90 -8.77
N ILE A 147 -3.67 2.31 -7.77
CA ILE A 147 -3.11 1.30 -6.88
C ILE A 147 -3.98 0.05 -7.04
N ALA A 148 -3.43 -0.95 -7.71
CA ALA A 148 -4.17 -2.17 -8.05
C ALA A 148 -3.37 -3.43 -7.77
N ASP A 149 -4.06 -4.53 -7.46
CA ASP A 149 -3.45 -5.87 -7.38
C ASP A 149 -2.21 -5.95 -6.48
N SER A 150 -2.17 -5.14 -5.43
CA SER A 150 -0.99 -4.97 -4.58
C SER A 150 -1.27 -5.40 -3.13
N THR A 151 -0.20 -5.73 -2.41
CA THR A 151 -0.26 -6.15 -1.01
C THR A 151 0.48 -5.16 -0.12
N PHE A 152 -0.14 -4.77 0.99
CA PHE A 152 0.45 -3.94 2.03
C PHE A 152 0.38 -4.73 3.34
N THR A 153 1.52 -5.25 3.80
CA THR A 153 1.58 -6.11 4.99
C THR A 153 2.67 -5.72 5.96
N ASP A 154 2.42 -5.89 7.26
CA ASP A 154 3.41 -5.68 8.33
C ASP A 154 4.00 -4.26 8.34
N ASN A 155 3.22 -3.27 7.89
CA ASN A 155 3.58 -1.86 7.98
C ASN A 155 2.92 -1.24 9.21
N PHE A 156 3.44 -0.11 9.69
CA PHE A 156 2.65 0.69 10.62
C PHE A 156 1.40 1.23 9.89
N GLU A 157 1.55 1.81 8.71
CA GLU A 157 0.41 2.12 7.83
C GLU A 157 0.60 1.49 6.45
N GLY A 158 -0.43 0.83 5.94
CA GLY A 158 -0.38 0.26 4.59
C GLY A 158 -0.33 1.36 3.53
N LEU A 159 -1.43 2.12 3.45
CA LEU A 159 -1.57 3.27 2.55
C LEU A 159 -2.03 4.50 3.32
N ARG A 160 -1.30 5.61 3.20
CA ARG A 160 -1.75 6.94 3.62
C ARG A 160 -1.97 7.81 2.39
N PHE A 161 -3.08 8.50 2.32
CA PHE A 161 -3.26 9.53 1.31
C PHE A 161 -4.01 10.72 1.86
N GLY A 162 -3.97 11.82 1.13
CA GLY A 162 -4.83 12.95 1.41
C GLY A 162 -5.35 13.57 0.14
N ARG A 163 -5.21 14.89 -0.03
CA ARG A 163 -5.62 15.56 -1.26
C ARG A 163 -5.10 14.83 -2.50
N GLY A 164 -5.96 14.29 -3.35
CA GLY A 164 -5.55 13.57 -4.55
C GLY A 164 -6.71 12.93 -5.31
N GLU A 165 -6.40 12.32 -6.45
CA GLU A 165 -7.32 11.45 -7.19
C GLU A 165 -6.79 10.02 -7.17
N LEU A 166 -7.48 9.13 -6.46
CA LEU A 166 -7.00 7.77 -6.22
C LEU A 166 -8.02 6.72 -6.66
N THR A 167 -7.52 5.71 -7.37
CA THR A 167 -8.21 4.43 -7.53
C THR A 167 -7.45 3.35 -6.78
N ILE A 168 -8.08 2.76 -5.76
CA ILE A 168 -7.54 1.73 -4.87
C ILE A 168 -8.42 0.49 -5.05
N GLU A 169 -7.98 -0.45 -5.87
CA GLU A 169 -8.78 -1.62 -6.25
C GLU A 169 -8.03 -2.94 -6.20
N HIS A 170 -8.70 -4.03 -5.86
CA HIS A 170 -8.08 -5.36 -5.87
C HIS A 170 -6.79 -5.45 -5.03
N ASN A 171 -6.69 -4.70 -3.93
CA ASN A 171 -5.53 -4.77 -3.05
C ASN A 171 -5.82 -5.60 -1.81
N ARG A 172 -4.75 -6.05 -1.14
CA ARG A 172 -4.82 -6.63 0.21
C ARG A 172 -4.07 -5.73 1.19
N PHE A 173 -4.74 -5.35 2.28
CA PHE A 173 -4.16 -4.65 3.42
C PHE A 173 -4.30 -5.55 4.64
N SER A 174 -3.19 -6.06 5.16
CA SER A 174 -3.21 -7.00 6.30
C SER A 174 -2.07 -6.83 7.28
N HIS A 175 -2.29 -7.12 8.56
CA HIS A 175 -1.26 -7.04 9.60
C HIS A 175 -0.60 -5.65 9.71
N ASN A 176 -1.33 -4.59 9.34
CA ASN A 176 -0.88 -3.23 9.55
C ASN A 176 -1.48 -2.65 10.84
N ASP A 177 -0.86 -1.62 11.42
CA ASP A 177 -1.48 -0.86 12.50
C ASP A 177 -2.69 -0.06 11.95
N VAL A 178 -2.57 0.51 10.74
CA VAL A 178 -3.70 1.02 9.94
C VAL A 178 -3.59 0.50 8.51
N GLY A 179 -4.65 -0.14 8.01
CA GLY A 179 -4.69 -0.61 6.62
C GLY A 179 -4.67 0.55 5.62
N ILE A 180 -5.71 1.38 5.66
CA ILE A 180 -5.85 2.58 4.82
C ILE A 180 -6.13 3.79 5.69
N ARG A 181 -5.31 4.84 5.59
CA ARG A 181 -5.54 6.14 6.23
C ARG A 181 -5.81 7.23 5.19
N PHE A 182 -6.99 7.84 5.21
CA PHE A 182 -7.35 8.98 4.37
C PHE A 182 -7.35 10.27 5.19
N THR A 183 -6.27 11.03 5.08
CA THR A 183 -6.04 12.32 5.76
C THR A 183 -6.56 13.50 4.96
N ARG A 184 -7.01 14.57 5.62
CA ARG A 184 -7.66 15.75 5.02
C ARG A 184 -8.98 15.47 4.30
N MET A 185 -9.15 14.26 3.74
CA MET A 185 -10.33 13.82 3.03
C MET A 185 -10.63 14.70 1.81
N GLU A 186 -9.61 15.03 1.01
CA GLU A 186 -9.75 15.92 -0.15
C GLU A 186 -9.55 15.17 -1.48
N GLY A 187 -10.38 15.46 -2.47
CA GLY A 187 -10.29 14.89 -3.82
C GLY A 187 -10.98 13.52 -3.99
N PRO A 188 -11.26 13.12 -5.24
CA PRO A 188 -12.01 11.91 -5.51
C PRO A 188 -11.18 10.65 -5.19
N ALA A 189 -11.76 9.74 -4.42
CA ALA A 189 -11.13 8.45 -4.11
C ALA A 189 -12.11 7.30 -4.30
N THR A 190 -11.63 6.21 -4.91
CA THR A 190 -12.37 4.95 -5.01
C THR A 190 -11.61 3.87 -4.26
N ILE A 191 -12.24 3.29 -3.25
CA ILE A 191 -11.78 2.12 -2.50
C ILE A 191 -12.77 1.00 -2.81
N ARG A 192 -12.41 0.10 -3.74
CA ARG A 192 -13.31 -0.98 -4.15
C ARG A 192 -12.61 -2.32 -4.31
N GLN A 193 -13.33 -3.42 -4.07
CA GLN A 193 -12.79 -4.76 -4.34
C GLN A 193 -11.46 -5.02 -3.63
N ASN A 194 -11.25 -4.43 -2.44
CA ASN A 194 -10.07 -4.69 -1.62
C ASN A 194 -10.39 -5.70 -0.51
N GLU A 195 -9.36 -6.40 -0.03
CA GLU A 195 -9.41 -7.21 1.18
C GLU A 195 -8.61 -6.51 2.29
N ILE A 196 -9.32 -5.99 3.28
CA ILE A 196 -8.79 -5.18 4.39
C ILE A 196 -9.04 -5.95 5.69
N THR A 197 -8.07 -6.75 6.10
CA THR A 197 -8.25 -7.75 7.17
C THR A 197 -7.07 -7.80 8.10
N ASP A 198 -7.29 -8.19 9.35
CA ASP A 198 -6.22 -8.46 10.32
C ASP A 198 -5.29 -7.25 10.57
N ASN A 199 -5.79 -6.02 10.38
CA ASN A 199 -5.11 -4.80 10.80
C ASN A 199 -5.59 -4.40 12.21
N ARG A 200 -4.92 -3.47 12.90
CA ARG A 200 -5.55 -2.88 14.10
C ARG A 200 -6.76 -2.03 13.70
N LEU A 201 -6.58 -1.13 12.73
CA LEU A 201 -7.66 -0.38 12.10
C LEU A 201 -7.72 -0.70 10.60
N GLY A 202 -8.90 -0.99 10.06
CA GLY A 202 -9.10 -1.26 8.64
C GLY A 202 -8.98 0.01 7.80
N ILE A 203 -10.01 0.84 7.80
CA ILE A 203 -10.04 2.16 7.14
C ILE A 203 -10.15 3.25 8.21
N PHE A 204 -9.22 4.20 8.22
CA PHE A 204 -9.24 5.34 9.11
C PHE A 204 -9.33 6.65 8.32
N LEU A 205 -10.43 7.37 8.51
CA LEU A 205 -10.66 8.68 7.91
C LEU A 205 -10.23 9.76 8.91
N VAL A 206 -9.50 10.78 8.47
CA VAL A 206 -9.00 11.86 9.34
C VAL A 206 -9.20 13.21 8.65
N PRO A 207 -10.11 14.08 9.12
CA PRO A 207 -10.31 15.40 8.53
C PRO A 207 -9.13 16.32 8.85
N SER A 208 -8.95 17.40 8.08
CA SER A 208 -7.90 18.39 8.35
C SER A 208 -8.23 19.23 9.60
N GLY A 209 -7.24 19.40 10.48
CA GLY A 209 -7.34 20.22 11.70
C GLY A 209 -6.82 21.66 11.58
N GLN A 210 -6.25 22.08 10.44
CA GLN A 210 -5.66 23.42 10.27
C GLN A 210 -6.38 24.24 9.20
N ASN A 211 -6.89 25.41 9.60
CA ASN A 211 -7.36 26.51 8.75
C ASN A 211 -8.44 26.17 7.71
N ILE A 212 -9.53 25.54 8.12
CA ILE A 212 -10.79 25.57 7.37
C ILE A 212 -11.73 26.50 8.14
N MET A 213 -11.55 27.80 7.98
CA MET A 213 -12.72 28.67 7.92
C MET A 213 -13.29 28.53 6.51
N ASP A 214 -14.51 28.02 6.43
CA ASP A 214 -15.49 28.28 5.36
C ASP A 214 -15.19 27.88 3.91
N PHE A 215 -14.68 26.67 3.66
CA PHE A 215 -14.92 25.97 2.37
C PHE A 215 -15.44 24.53 2.50
N PHE A 216 -15.47 23.97 3.71
CA PHE A 216 -16.16 22.72 4.05
C PHE A 216 -17.25 23.01 5.09
N GLU A 217 -18.20 23.88 4.80
CA GLU A 217 -19.51 23.70 5.45
C GLU A 217 -20.11 22.45 4.80
N PRO A 218 -20.31 21.34 5.54
CA PRO A 218 -21.02 20.20 4.98
C PRO A 218 -22.39 20.68 4.53
N ASP A 219 -22.81 20.21 3.35
CA ASP A 219 -24.16 20.41 2.87
C ASP A 219 -25.17 20.07 3.99
N ARG A 220 -25.86 21.08 4.51
CA ARG A 220 -26.88 20.92 5.56
C ARG A 220 -28.15 20.21 5.03
N SER A 221 -28.16 19.78 3.77
CA SER A 221 -29.23 18.96 3.18
C SER A 221 -29.35 17.55 3.78
N GLY A 222 -28.33 17.08 4.52
CA GLY A 222 -28.31 15.75 5.11
C GLY A 222 -27.77 14.64 4.20
N ARG A 223 -27.23 14.98 3.02
CA ARG A 223 -26.48 14.04 2.15
C ARG A 223 -25.18 13.60 2.83
N ALA A 224 -24.77 12.35 2.59
CA ALA A 224 -23.50 11.86 3.07
C ALA A 224 -22.35 12.63 2.40
N TRP A 225 -21.31 12.94 3.17
CA TRP A 225 -20.21 13.79 2.70
C TRP A 225 -19.46 13.19 1.49
N ASN A 226 -19.42 11.87 1.41
CA ASN A 226 -18.68 11.18 0.37
C ASN A 226 -19.42 11.02 -0.96
N THR A 227 -20.68 11.47 -1.09
CA THR A 227 -21.43 11.34 -2.34
C THR A 227 -20.71 12.07 -3.48
N GLY A 228 -20.22 11.32 -4.47
CA GLY A 228 -19.45 11.84 -5.61
C GLY A 228 -17.96 12.14 -5.31
N HIS A 229 -17.50 11.93 -4.08
CA HIS A 229 -16.14 12.26 -3.64
C HIS A 229 -15.36 11.06 -3.10
N LEU A 230 -16.01 10.11 -2.42
CA LEU A 230 -15.37 8.91 -1.91
C LEU A 230 -16.31 7.72 -2.06
N MET A 231 -15.89 6.71 -2.81
CA MET A 231 -16.61 5.45 -2.94
C MET A 231 -15.91 4.37 -2.12
N ILE A 232 -16.61 3.79 -1.15
CA ILE A 232 -16.16 2.60 -0.40
C ILE A 232 -17.19 1.50 -0.64
N THR A 233 -16.94 0.63 -1.62
CA THR A 233 -17.91 -0.40 -2.01
C THR A 233 -17.25 -1.68 -2.48
N ALA A 234 -17.97 -2.79 -2.41
CA ALA A 234 -17.50 -4.09 -2.84
C ALA A 234 -16.17 -4.55 -2.19
N ASN A 235 -15.84 -4.09 -0.98
CA ASN A 235 -14.66 -4.54 -0.24
C ASN A 235 -15.02 -5.64 0.76
N ASN A 236 -14.04 -6.47 1.11
CA ASN A 236 -14.05 -7.31 2.30
C ASN A 236 -13.30 -6.59 3.42
N ILE A 237 -13.99 -6.13 4.46
CA ILE A 237 -13.40 -5.39 5.58
C ILE A 237 -13.78 -6.10 6.87
N PHE A 238 -12.88 -6.89 7.44
CA PHE A 238 -13.23 -7.79 8.55
C PHE A 238 -12.01 -8.15 9.39
N ASN A 239 -12.21 -8.74 10.57
CA ASN A 239 -11.14 -9.19 11.47
C ASN A 239 -10.12 -8.10 11.87
N ASN A 240 -10.41 -6.82 11.65
CA ASN A 240 -9.55 -5.77 12.17
C ASN A 240 -9.73 -5.69 13.69
N SER A 241 -8.64 -5.64 14.45
CA SER A 241 -8.67 -5.95 15.88
C SER A 241 -9.42 -4.88 16.68
N TRP A 242 -9.34 -3.60 16.30
CA TRP A 242 -10.16 -2.53 16.86
C TRP A 242 -11.41 -2.27 16.01
N TYR A 243 -11.25 -1.59 14.89
CA TYR A 243 -12.35 -1.13 14.04
C TYR A 243 -12.09 -1.46 12.58
N ASP A 244 -13.14 -1.88 11.88
CA ASP A 244 -13.13 -2.06 10.43
C ASP A 244 -13.16 -0.69 9.73
N LEU A 245 -13.89 0.27 10.31
CA LEU A 245 -13.94 1.65 9.83
C LEU A 245 -13.99 2.63 11.00
N ASP A 246 -13.15 3.66 10.94
CA ASP A 246 -13.02 4.71 11.93
C ASP A 246 -13.23 6.10 11.30
N LEU A 247 -14.31 6.79 11.72
CA LEU A 247 -14.54 8.20 11.48
C LEU A 247 -13.75 8.97 12.54
N GLY A 248 -12.53 9.39 12.23
CA GLY A 248 -11.73 10.16 13.18
C GLY A 248 -12.45 11.41 13.69
N GLU A 249 -11.89 12.03 14.73
CA GLU A 249 -12.49 13.18 15.41
C GLU A 249 -12.97 14.28 14.45
N LYS A 250 -14.05 14.97 14.83
CA LYS A 250 -14.64 16.09 14.09
C LYS A 250 -15.25 15.72 12.73
N GLN A 251 -15.58 14.44 12.51
CA GLN A 251 -16.38 14.00 11.37
C GLN A 251 -17.86 13.89 11.74
N PHE A 252 -18.56 15.02 11.76
CA PHE A 252 -19.97 15.09 12.18
C PHE A 252 -20.95 14.58 11.10
N TRP A 253 -20.46 14.31 9.90
CA TRP A 253 -21.27 13.95 8.72
C TRP A 253 -21.36 12.44 8.51
N ASN A 254 -22.48 12.02 7.92
CA ASN A 254 -22.67 10.61 7.56
C ASN A 254 -21.71 10.19 6.44
N LEU A 255 -21.32 8.91 6.46
CA LEU A 255 -20.47 8.28 5.46
C LEU A 255 -21.21 7.10 4.83
N GLU A 256 -21.41 7.10 3.51
CA GLU A 256 -21.91 5.96 2.76
C GLU A 256 -20.82 4.90 2.57
N ALA A 257 -21.11 3.67 2.99
CA ALA A 257 -20.21 2.52 2.86
C ALA A 257 -21.01 1.23 2.58
N ALA A 258 -22.06 1.34 1.77
CA ALA A 258 -22.89 0.21 1.37
C ALA A 258 -22.19 -0.73 0.37
N GLY A 259 -22.65 -1.99 0.33
CA GLY A 259 -22.16 -3.01 -0.59
C GLY A 259 -20.82 -3.63 -0.19
N ASN A 260 -20.35 -3.41 1.04
CA ASN A 260 -19.16 -4.07 1.59
C ASN A 260 -19.55 -5.31 2.41
N TRP A 261 -18.64 -6.29 2.48
CA TRP A 261 -18.71 -7.41 3.41
C TRP A 261 -17.94 -7.08 4.69
N TRP A 262 -18.60 -7.21 5.83
CA TRP A 262 -18.07 -6.83 7.15
C TRP A 262 -17.67 -8.03 8.02
N GLY A 263 -17.48 -9.20 7.41
CA GLY A 263 -17.18 -10.45 8.13
C GLY A 263 -18.40 -11.19 8.71
N THR A 264 -19.55 -10.53 8.79
CA THR A 264 -20.80 -11.08 9.32
C THR A 264 -22.02 -10.34 8.72
N THR A 265 -23.21 -10.93 8.85
CA THR A 265 -24.50 -10.27 8.56
C THR A 265 -25.20 -9.76 9.82
N ASP A 266 -24.64 -9.99 11.01
CA ASP A 266 -25.20 -9.50 12.27
C ASP A 266 -24.92 -8.00 12.45
N HIS A 267 -25.96 -7.19 12.35
CA HIS A 267 -25.90 -5.73 12.47
C HIS A 267 -25.27 -5.24 13.78
N ASN A 268 -25.43 -5.95 14.89
CA ASN A 268 -24.83 -5.55 16.16
C ASN A 268 -23.31 -5.73 16.12
N GLN A 269 -22.84 -6.82 15.51
CA GLN A 269 -21.41 -7.09 15.36
C GLN A 269 -20.76 -6.11 14.37
N ILE A 270 -21.43 -5.82 13.24
CA ILE A 270 -20.97 -4.81 12.28
C ILE A 270 -20.87 -3.44 12.96
N SER A 271 -21.94 -3.01 13.64
CA SER A 271 -21.96 -1.71 14.32
C SER A 271 -20.90 -1.60 15.41
N ALA A 272 -20.59 -2.69 16.11
CA ALA A 272 -19.52 -2.70 17.12
C ALA A 272 -18.12 -2.51 16.50
N LYS A 273 -17.92 -2.81 15.23
CA LYS A 273 -16.66 -2.60 14.50
C LYS A 273 -16.53 -1.23 13.83
N MET A 274 -17.48 -0.34 14.07
CA MET A 274 -17.44 1.05 13.59
C MET A 274 -17.09 2.01 14.74
N PHE A 275 -16.14 2.91 14.52
CA PHE A 275 -15.98 4.10 15.35
C PHE A 275 -16.70 5.27 14.69
N ALA A 276 -17.90 5.57 15.17
CA ALA A 276 -18.87 6.49 14.56
C ALA A 276 -19.89 6.97 15.61
N HIS A 277 -21.02 7.56 15.18
CA HIS A 277 -22.09 8.11 16.02
C HIS A 277 -22.52 7.23 17.21
N GLN A 278 -22.58 5.89 17.05
CA GLN A 278 -23.00 5.01 18.15
C GLN A 278 -21.99 4.98 19.30
N ARG A 279 -20.72 5.31 19.04
CA ARG A 279 -19.65 5.37 20.04
C ARG A 279 -19.40 6.79 20.52
N ASP A 280 -19.43 7.76 19.61
CA ASP A 280 -19.31 9.18 19.90
C ASP A 280 -20.44 9.95 19.19
N PRO A 281 -21.44 10.46 19.93
CA PRO A 281 -22.56 11.21 19.37
C PRO A 281 -22.18 12.47 18.58
N ALA A 282 -20.95 12.99 18.74
CA ALA A 282 -20.44 14.11 17.96
C ALA A 282 -20.04 13.72 16.52
N LEU A 283 -19.87 12.42 16.25
CA LEU A 283 -19.58 11.90 14.93
C LEU A 283 -20.85 11.59 14.13
N GLY A 284 -20.71 11.52 12.81
CA GLY A 284 -21.77 11.07 11.91
C GLY A 284 -21.93 9.55 11.88
N LYS A 285 -22.97 9.09 11.17
CA LYS A 285 -23.28 7.66 11.04
C LYS A 285 -22.55 7.06 9.83
N VAL A 286 -22.13 5.81 9.97
CA VAL A 286 -21.72 5.00 8.81
C VAL A 286 -22.98 4.33 8.24
N LEU A 287 -23.37 4.73 7.04
CA LEU A 287 -24.48 4.16 6.27
C LEU A 287 -23.98 2.94 5.49
N TYR A 288 -23.85 1.81 6.18
CA TYR A 288 -23.26 0.59 5.65
C TYR A 288 -24.27 -0.38 5.02
N GLN A 289 -25.58 -0.08 5.08
CA GLN A 289 -26.63 -0.89 4.49
C GLN A 289 -26.97 -0.43 3.05
N PRO A 290 -27.31 -1.37 2.13
CA PRO A 290 -27.25 -2.82 2.31
C PRO A 290 -25.81 -3.33 2.40
N THR A 291 -25.58 -4.37 3.21
CA THR A 291 -24.29 -5.06 3.29
C THR A 291 -24.26 -6.22 2.30
N ALA A 292 -23.06 -6.64 1.87
CA ALA A 292 -22.93 -7.95 1.25
C ALA A 292 -23.34 -9.04 2.25
N THR A 293 -23.87 -10.16 1.79
CA THR A 293 -24.31 -11.29 2.64
C THR A 293 -23.25 -12.38 2.78
N ALA A 294 -22.17 -12.29 2.01
CA ALA A 294 -21.03 -13.20 2.05
C ALA A 294 -19.77 -12.44 1.58
N LYS A 295 -18.61 -13.07 1.76
CA LYS A 295 -17.32 -12.56 1.26
C LYS A 295 -17.40 -12.33 -0.25
N ILE A 296 -16.94 -11.17 -0.69
CA ILE A 296 -16.88 -10.76 -2.10
C ILE A 296 -15.70 -11.47 -2.73
N THR A 297 -15.97 -12.31 -3.73
CA THR A 297 -15.00 -13.23 -4.35
C THR A 297 -13.97 -12.51 -5.21
N GLU A 298 -14.34 -11.37 -5.80
CA GLU A 298 -13.48 -10.58 -6.68
C GLU A 298 -12.58 -9.61 -5.90
N ALA A 299 -12.75 -9.52 -4.57
CA ALA A 299 -12.01 -8.57 -3.75
C ALA A 299 -10.66 -9.15 -3.30
N GLY A 300 -9.62 -8.32 -3.38
CA GLY A 300 -8.23 -8.70 -3.18
C GLY A 300 -7.42 -8.83 -4.49
N PRO A 301 -6.11 -9.08 -4.42
CA PRO A 301 -5.23 -9.16 -5.58
C PRO A 301 -5.59 -10.29 -6.54
N ARG A 302 -5.65 -9.96 -7.83
CA ARG A 302 -5.93 -10.93 -8.91
C ARG A 302 -4.62 -11.62 -9.30
N MET A 303 -4.33 -12.73 -8.61
CA MET A 303 -3.05 -13.44 -8.74
C MET A 303 -3.05 -14.57 -9.77
N ARG A 304 -4.19 -14.86 -10.42
CA ARG A 304 -4.41 -15.65 -11.64
C ARG A 304 -5.90 -15.82 -11.90
#